data_AF-A0A2A2W654-F1
#
_entry.id   AF-A0A2A2W654-F1
#
_cell.length_a   1.000
_cell.length_b   1.000
_cell.length_c   1.000
_cell.angle_alpha   90.00
_cell.angle_beta   90.00
_cell.angle_gamma   90.00
#
_symmetry.space_group_name_H-M   'P 1'
#
loop_
_entity.id
_entity.type
_entity.pdbx_description
1 polymer ?
#
loop_
_entity_poly.entity_id
_entity_poly.type
_entity_poly.pdbx_seq_one_letter_code
_entity_poly.pdbx_strand_id
1 'polypeptide(L)'
;MKATTETPSQTTVAARIAGEDINQGDYVSVLNEIVELPSFLWSCSAASLSAEDPVRIRYMPSEAGQPFKVVAVCLPFVYAKRPKGSIITFDTRQHQLVRLDRKNGRAVWKRMKKALRKKQK
;
A
#
# COMPACT_ATOMS: atom_id res chain seq x y z
N MET A 1 25.65 -40.98 1.55
CA MET A 1 24.69 -40.06 0.90
C MET A 1 24.68 -38.76 1.69
N LYS A 2 25.10 -37.63 1.10
CA LYS A 2 24.99 -36.31 1.76
C LYS A 2 23.54 -35.83 1.56
N ALA A 3 22.78 -35.77 2.64
CA ALA A 3 21.46 -35.14 2.63
C ALA A 3 21.66 -33.63 2.45
N THR A 4 21.22 -33.10 1.32
CA THR A 4 21.12 -31.66 1.10
C THR A 4 19.91 -31.17 1.87
N THR A 5 20.12 -30.62 3.06
CA THR A 5 19.06 -29.94 3.81
C THR A 5 18.65 -28.70 3.02
N GLU A 6 17.52 -28.78 2.33
CA GLU A 6 16.89 -27.63 1.71
C GLU A 6 16.66 -26.57 2.80
N THR A 7 17.19 -25.37 2.58
CA THR A 7 17.07 -24.29 3.54
C THR A 7 15.60 -23.91 3.62
N PRO A 8 14.97 -23.92 4.82
CA PRO A 8 13.55 -23.60 4.92
C PRO A 8 13.32 -22.20 4.36
N SER A 9 12.38 -22.09 3.41
CA SER A 9 12.00 -20.80 2.84
C SER A 9 11.48 -19.90 3.96
N GLN A 10 12.27 -18.90 4.34
CA GLN A 10 11.96 -18.02 5.46
C GLN A 10 10.89 -17.00 5.04
N THR A 11 9.67 -17.20 5.52
CA THR A 11 8.58 -16.24 5.33
C THR A 11 8.75 -15.05 6.27
N THR A 12 8.51 -13.84 5.77
CA THR A 12 8.53 -12.60 6.56
C THR A 12 7.18 -11.94 6.49
N VAL A 13 6.68 -11.40 7.59
CA VAL A 13 5.36 -10.78 7.68
C VAL A 13 5.46 -9.29 7.31
N ALA A 14 4.51 -8.81 6.50
CA ALA A 14 4.27 -7.38 6.34
C ALA A 14 3.37 -6.91 7.48
N ALA A 15 3.78 -5.88 8.22
CA ALA A 15 3.07 -5.39 9.39
C ALA A 15 2.44 -4.02 9.13
N ARG A 16 1.26 -3.79 9.69
CA ARG A 16 0.63 -2.46 9.66
C ARG A 16 1.55 -1.45 10.36
N ILE A 17 1.61 -0.25 9.80
CA ILE A 17 2.45 0.82 10.32
C ILE A 17 1.63 2.10 10.51
N ALA A 18 1.86 2.79 11.63
CA ALA A 18 1.28 4.10 11.88
C ALA A 18 2.02 5.17 11.06
N GLY A 19 1.40 6.33 10.82
CA GLY A 19 1.98 7.35 9.95
C GLY A 19 3.33 7.85 10.48
N GLU A 20 3.38 8.11 11.78
CA GLU A 20 4.53 8.59 12.56
C GLU A 20 5.73 7.65 12.56
N ASP A 21 5.51 6.35 12.35
CA ASP A 21 6.59 5.37 12.31
C ASP A 21 7.21 5.23 10.92
N ILE A 22 6.62 5.82 9.89
CA ILE A 22 7.08 5.70 8.49
C ILE A 22 8.33 6.54 8.29
N ASN A 23 9.37 5.93 7.75
CA ASN A 23 10.65 6.60 7.49
C ASN A 23 11.00 6.63 6.01
N GLN A 24 11.78 7.64 5.62
CA GLN A 24 12.34 7.72 4.28
C GLN A 24 13.16 6.45 3.97
N GLY A 25 12.91 5.85 2.81
CA GLY A 25 13.58 4.62 2.38
C GLY A 25 12.87 3.32 2.77
N ASP A 26 11.80 3.39 3.58
CA ASP A 26 10.93 2.25 3.82
C ASP A 26 10.27 1.76 2.52
N TYR A 27 9.96 0.47 2.51
CA TYR A 27 9.11 -0.13 1.48
C TYR A 27 7.76 -0.39 2.10
N VAL A 28 6.74 0.30 1.60
CA VAL A 28 5.37 0.19 2.08
C VAL A 28 4.46 -0.37 0.99
N SER A 29 3.32 -0.93 1.37
CA SER A 29 2.23 -1.29 0.47
C SER A 29 0.92 -0.76 1.05
N VAL A 30 -0.05 -0.49 0.19
CA VAL A 30 -1.42 -0.24 0.65
C VAL A 30 -2.04 -1.55 1.08
N LEU A 31 -2.69 -1.56 2.26
CA LEU A 31 -3.51 -2.66 2.73
C LEU A 31 -4.97 -2.40 2.38
N ASN A 32 -5.48 -1.24 2.76
CA ASN A 32 -6.83 -0.78 2.47
C ASN A 32 -6.83 0.75 2.26
N GLU A 33 -7.86 1.23 1.58
CA GLU A 33 -8.17 2.64 1.41
C GLU A 33 -9.60 2.91 1.88
N ILE A 34 -9.81 4.11 2.43
CA ILE A 34 -11.12 4.62 2.83
C ILE A 34 -11.55 5.66 1.80
N VAL A 35 -12.72 5.46 1.22
CA VAL A 35 -13.39 6.43 0.33
C VAL A 35 -14.71 6.86 0.95
N GLU A 36 -15.05 8.12 0.72
CA GLU A 36 -16.31 8.73 1.16
C GLU A 36 -17.21 8.91 -0.06
N LEU A 37 -18.40 8.33 0.02
CA LEU A 37 -19.41 8.42 -1.02
C LEU A 37 -20.73 8.95 -0.43
N PRO A 38 -21.53 9.73 -1.19
CA PRO A 38 -22.81 10.23 -0.69
C PRO A 38 -23.77 9.12 -0.28
N SER A 39 -24.52 9.31 0.81
CA SER A 39 -25.44 8.31 1.36
C SER A 39 -26.58 7.92 0.43
N PHE A 40 -26.99 8.78 -0.50
CA PHE A 40 -28.07 8.49 -1.45
C PHE A 40 -27.76 7.33 -2.41
N LEU A 41 -26.50 6.89 -2.51
CA LEU A 41 -26.12 5.67 -3.24
C LEU A 41 -26.56 4.38 -2.54
N TRP A 42 -27.01 4.45 -1.30
CA TRP A 42 -27.57 3.32 -0.55
C TRP A 42 -29.09 3.50 -0.45
N SER A 43 -29.85 2.82 -1.31
CA SER A 43 -31.30 3.01 -1.51
C SER A 43 -32.18 2.91 -0.24
N CYS A 44 -31.66 2.37 0.86
CA CYS A 44 -32.36 2.24 2.15
C CYS A 44 -31.88 3.20 3.24
N SER A 45 -30.95 4.13 2.94
CA SER A 45 -30.35 5.05 3.91
C SER A 45 -31.21 6.27 4.23
N ALA A 46 -32.23 6.56 3.41
CA ALA A 46 -33.08 7.75 3.53
C ALA A 46 -33.85 7.85 4.87
N ALA A 47 -34.00 6.74 5.61
CA ALA A 47 -34.65 6.72 6.92
C ALA A 47 -33.70 7.05 8.09
N SER A 48 -32.37 6.96 7.89
CA SER A 48 -31.39 7.07 8.98
C SER A 48 -30.22 8.02 8.72
N LEU A 49 -30.00 8.46 7.47
CA LEU A 49 -28.91 9.36 7.08
C LEU A 49 -29.44 10.49 6.20
N SER A 50 -28.92 11.71 6.41
CA SER A 50 -29.14 12.80 5.46
C SER A 50 -28.48 12.46 4.13
N ALA A 51 -29.06 12.90 3.02
CA ALA A 51 -28.50 12.71 1.67
C ALA A 51 -27.07 13.30 1.53
N GLU A 52 -26.77 14.31 2.36
CA GLU A 52 -25.48 15.00 2.41
C GLU A 52 -24.44 14.32 3.32
N ASP A 53 -24.84 13.31 4.11
CA ASP A 53 -23.92 12.61 5.00
C ASP A 53 -23.08 11.61 4.21
N PRO A 54 -21.73 11.66 4.25
CA PRO A 54 -20.89 10.72 3.55
C PRO A 54 -20.84 9.36 4.25
N VAL A 55 -20.98 8.28 3.47
CA VAL A 55 -20.75 6.91 3.91
C VAL A 55 -19.30 6.53 3.62
N ARG A 56 -18.57 6.13 4.67
CA ARG A 56 -17.17 5.70 4.58
C ARG A 56 -17.08 4.22 4.25
N ILE A 57 -16.57 3.88 3.08
CA ILE A 57 -16.28 2.49 2.68
C ILE A 57 -14.79 2.24 2.82
N ARG A 58 -14.43 1.10 3.42
CA ARG A 58 -13.07 0.55 3.35
C ARG A 58 -13.01 -0.51 2.27
N TYR A 59 -12.06 -0.36 1.34
CA TYR A 59 -11.85 -1.33 0.26
C TYR A 59 -10.37 -1.61 0.05
N MET A 60 -10.06 -2.72 -0.64
CA MET A 60 -8.71 -3.07 -1.03
C MET A 60 -8.45 -2.56 -2.46
N PRO A 61 -7.55 -1.58 -2.67
CA PRO A 61 -7.30 -1.05 -3.99
C PRO A 61 -6.53 -2.05 -4.87
N SER A 62 -6.61 -1.89 -6.19
CA SER A 62 -5.90 -2.75 -7.15
C SER A 62 -4.37 -2.72 -7.02
N GLU A 63 -3.85 -1.67 -6.39
CA GLU A 63 -2.42 -1.51 -6.09
C GLU A 63 -2.00 -2.16 -4.77
N ALA A 64 -2.94 -2.77 -4.02
CA ALA A 64 -2.61 -3.50 -2.80
C ALA A 64 -1.62 -4.65 -3.10
N GLY A 65 -0.63 -4.80 -2.24
CA GLY A 65 0.50 -5.72 -2.40
C GLY A 65 1.63 -5.19 -3.27
N GLN A 66 1.48 -4.07 -3.98
CA GLN A 66 2.58 -3.46 -4.71
C GLN A 66 3.53 -2.73 -3.74
N PRO A 67 4.86 -2.95 -3.83
CA PRO A 67 5.80 -2.19 -3.04
C PRO A 67 5.89 -0.75 -3.55
N PHE A 68 5.94 0.19 -2.62
CA PHE A 68 6.20 1.63 -2.80
C PHE A 68 7.40 2.03 -1.96
N LYS A 69 8.36 2.75 -2.56
CA LYS A 69 9.54 3.22 -1.82
C LYS A 69 9.29 4.63 -1.30
N VAL A 70 9.24 4.80 0.02
CA VAL A 70 9.05 6.11 0.66
C VAL A 70 10.23 7.03 0.34
N VAL A 71 9.93 8.24 -0.09
CA VAL A 71 10.92 9.28 -0.45
C VAL A 71 10.87 10.51 0.44
N ALA A 72 9.72 10.83 1.02
CA ALA A 72 9.56 11.91 2.00
C ALA A 72 8.31 11.67 2.83
N VAL A 73 8.28 12.21 4.05
CA VAL A 73 7.14 12.13 4.97
C VAL A 73 6.85 13.53 5.50
N CYS A 74 5.61 13.96 5.41
CA CYS A 74 5.09 15.20 5.95
C CYS A 74 3.66 14.91 6.40
N LEU A 75 3.50 14.42 7.64
CA LEU A 75 2.22 13.87 8.11
C LEU A 75 1.06 14.87 7.92
N PRO A 76 -0.11 14.39 7.48
CA PRO A 76 -0.48 12.98 7.22
C PRO A 76 -0.05 12.45 5.84
N PHE A 77 0.73 13.21 5.08
CA PHE A 77 1.11 12.88 3.70
C PHE A 77 2.45 12.13 3.64
N VAL A 78 2.43 10.97 2.99
CA VAL A 78 3.61 10.13 2.74
C VAL A 78 3.85 10.09 1.23
N TYR A 79 5.00 10.60 0.81
CA TYR A 79 5.39 10.58 -0.59
C TYR A 79 6.21 9.33 -0.86
N ALA A 80 5.77 8.52 -1.80
CA ALA A 80 6.47 7.31 -2.21
C ALA A 80 6.64 7.26 -3.72
N LYS A 81 7.68 6.59 -4.19
CA LYS A 81 7.80 6.26 -5.60
C LYS A 81 6.97 5.00 -5.89
N ARG A 82 6.52 4.86 -7.14
CA ARG A 82 6.08 3.60 -7.77
C ARG A 82 7.24 2.88 -8.46
N PRO A 83 7.18 1.55 -8.69
CA PRO A 83 8.24 0.85 -9.41
C PRO A 83 8.48 1.41 -10.82
N LYS A 84 7.42 1.99 -11.42
CA LYS A 84 7.44 2.72 -12.72
C LYS A 84 8.19 4.05 -12.67
N GLY A 85 8.44 4.60 -11.49
CA GLY A 85 9.25 5.81 -11.28
C GLY A 85 8.47 7.08 -10.96
N SER A 86 7.15 7.10 -11.17
CA SER A 86 6.27 8.20 -10.73
C SER A 86 6.22 8.28 -9.20
N ILE A 87 5.94 9.48 -8.68
CA ILE A 87 5.66 9.71 -7.26
C ILE A 87 4.15 9.57 -7.04
N ILE A 88 3.78 8.98 -5.92
CA ILE A 88 2.42 8.92 -5.39
C ILE A 88 2.43 9.50 -3.98
N THR A 89 1.34 10.14 -3.61
CA THR A 89 1.10 10.62 -2.25
C THR A 89 0.07 9.71 -1.59
N PHE A 90 0.40 9.19 -0.41
CA PHE A 90 -0.55 8.53 0.47
C PHE A 90 -0.96 9.51 1.56
N ASP A 91 -2.26 9.71 1.73
CA ASP A 91 -2.81 10.34 2.94
C ASP A 91 -3.09 9.23 3.96
N THR A 92 -2.38 9.21 5.09
CA THR A 92 -2.51 8.17 6.12
C THR A 92 -3.87 8.17 6.82
N ARG A 93 -4.68 9.21 6.65
CA ARG A 93 -6.07 9.27 7.14
C ARG A 93 -7.01 8.44 6.28
N GLN A 94 -6.68 8.28 4.99
CA GLN A 94 -7.45 7.50 4.02
C GLN A 94 -6.80 6.15 3.73
N HIS A 95 -5.47 6.08 3.73
CA HIS A 95 -4.70 4.91 3.36
C HIS A 95 -4.14 4.20 4.59
N GLN A 96 -4.49 2.94 4.74
CA GLN A 96 -3.84 2.06 5.70
C GLN A 96 -2.64 1.39 5.04
N LEU A 97 -1.45 1.71 5.54
CA LEU A 97 -0.19 1.20 4.98
C LEU A 97 0.35 0.04 5.82
N VAL A 98 1.07 -0.86 5.13
CA VAL A 98 1.88 -1.91 5.75
C VAL A 98 3.34 -1.71 5.36
N ARG A 99 4.26 -1.87 6.32
CA ARG A 99 5.70 -1.93 6.07
C ARG A 99 6.06 -3.35 5.63
N LEU A 100 6.73 -3.45 4.49
CA LEU A 100 7.29 -4.69 3.97
C LEU A 100 8.65 -4.95 4.60
N ASP A 101 9.04 -6.22 4.73
CA ASP A 101 10.42 -6.56 5.06
C ASP A 101 11.38 -5.88 4.08
N ARG A 102 12.47 -5.33 4.61
CA ARG A 102 13.37 -4.48 3.83
C ARG A 102 14.07 -5.24 2.70
N LYS A 103 14.45 -6.51 2.94
CA LYS A 103 15.14 -7.33 1.93
C LYS A 103 14.16 -7.72 0.82
N ASN A 104 12.98 -8.22 1.21
CA ASN A 104 11.95 -8.68 0.30
C ASN A 104 11.31 -7.53 -0.48
N GLY A 105 10.90 -6.46 0.19
CA GLY A 105 10.31 -5.27 -0.42
C GLY A 105 11.24 -4.64 -1.46
N ARG A 106 12.55 -4.52 -1.15
CA ARG A 106 13.56 -4.03 -2.09
C ARG A 106 13.73 -4.96 -3.30
N ALA A 107 13.75 -6.28 -3.08
CA ALA A 107 13.94 -7.27 -4.14
C ALA A 107 12.77 -7.24 -5.14
N VAL A 108 11.53 -7.27 -4.64
CA VAL A 108 10.31 -7.19 -5.46
C VAL A 108 10.24 -5.86 -6.20
N TRP A 109 10.47 -4.74 -5.50
CA TRP A 109 10.52 -3.41 -6.09
C TRP A 109 11.47 -3.31 -7.29
N LYS A 110 12.70 -3.81 -7.14
CA LYS A 110 13.70 -3.82 -8.23
C LYS A 110 13.25 -4.71 -9.40
N ARG A 111 12.67 -5.88 -9.11
CA ARG A 111 12.20 -6.81 -10.14
C ARG A 111 11.06 -6.22 -10.96
N MET A 112 10.08 -5.58 -10.31
CA MET A 112 8.99 -4.87 -10.99
C MET A 112 9.52 -3.73 -11.86
N LYS A 113 10.46 -2.92 -11.34
CA LYS A 113 11.11 -1.85 -12.11
C LYS A 113 11.83 -2.39 -13.36
N LYS A 114 12.49 -3.56 -13.28
CA LYS A 114 13.15 -4.19 -14.43
C LYS A 114 12.15 -4.73 -15.46
N ALA A 115 11.06 -5.35 -15.00
CA ALA A 115 10.01 -5.87 -15.87
C ALA A 115 9.33 -4.75 -16.68
N LEU A 116 9.04 -3.62 -16.04
CA LEU A 116 8.47 -2.43 -16.70
C LEU A 116 9.38 -1.88 -17.81
N ARG A 117 10.70 -1.84 -17.58
CA ARG A 117 11.68 -1.40 -18.58
C ARG A 117 11.77 -2.33 -19.80
N LYS A 118 11.55 -3.63 -19.61
CA LYS A 118 11.56 -4.59 -20.73
C LYS A 118 10.35 -4.43 -21.64
N LYS A 119 9.18 -4.06 -21.10
CA LYS A 119 7.94 -3.88 -21.89
C LYS A 119 7.96 -2.60 -22.76
N GLN A 120 8.88 -1.67 -22.47
CA GLN A 120 9.04 -0.41 -23.21
C GLN A 120 10.12 -0.48 -24.31
N LYS A 121 10.85 -1.59 -24.40
CA LYS A 121 11.77 -1.89 -25.49
C LYS A 121 11.09 -2.82 -26.48
#